data_AF-A0A1I6SIR4-F1
#
_entry.id   AF-A0A1I6SIR4-F1
#
_cell.length_a   1.000
_cell.length_b   1.000
_cell.length_c   1.000
_cell.angle_alpha   90.00
_cell.angle_beta   90.00
_cell.angle_gamma   90.00
#
_symmetry.space_group_name_H-M   'P 1'
#
loop_
_entity.id
_entity.type
_entity.pdbx_description
1 polymer ?
#
loop_
_entity_poly.entity_id
_entity_poly.type
_entity_poly.pdbx_seq_one_letter_code
_entity_poly.pdbx_strand_id
1 'polypeptide(L)'
;MTDTTVSRLPDLIALAEESSSEKRRALLRELTDHFFGTANRTETEDGLYGAVLARLADDMEAAVRAELATRFASAPDAPHTLIRRLANDEASVAAPVLSNSPVLTDEDLLGVVRRHGQDHLRAVSARASVSEAVSDVIVERGDDETLGTLLRNDGARLSRKASETAVERARSNPALHEVTVSRASLPPDLLNDMYFVVEARLRARILEQNARLDPALLETALAAGRARVASDDGTLPADYSECLAYVEELRAAGQLTPQMLARFLRSGGRTCFLIALAQLSDIDFHTARQIVERRELDALAVVCKAADLDRALFLTYAVVLLNDDGDAMAKAHAYARMYADLSREAALRTLRFWRMRRGAQAAA
;
A
#
# COMPACT_ATOMS: atom_id res chain seq x y z
N MET A 1 40.87 -1.51 -48.98
CA MET A 1 41.72 -1.25 -47.80
C MET A 1 40.97 -1.76 -46.60
N THR A 2 41.32 -2.97 -46.19
CA THR A 2 40.78 -3.67 -45.02
C THR A 2 41.43 -3.05 -43.79
N ASP A 3 40.76 -2.06 -43.21
CA ASP A 3 41.21 -1.51 -41.93
C ASP A 3 40.90 -2.55 -40.85
N THR A 4 41.98 -3.05 -40.28
CA THR A 4 41.95 -4.15 -39.34
C THR A 4 41.64 -3.51 -38.01
N THR A 5 40.39 -3.61 -37.53
CA THR A 5 40.03 -3.31 -36.15
C THR A 5 40.70 -4.36 -35.27
N VAL A 6 42.02 -4.22 -35.12
CA VAL A 6 42.81 -5.00 -34.19
C VAL A 6 42.19 -4.73 -32.83
N SER A 7 41.69 -5.79 -32.20
CA SER A 7 41.18 -5.78 -30.84
C SER A 7 42.21 -5.07 -29.96
N ARG A 8 41.94 -3.82 -29.54
CA ARG A 8 42.77 -3.03 -28.62
C ARG A 8 42.66 -3.52 -27.17
N LEU A 9 41.87 -4.56 -26.92
CA LEU A 9 41.70 -5.18 -25.61
C LEU A 9 43.02 -5.57 -24.93
N PRO A 10 44.03 -6.15 -25.61
CA PRO A 10 45.29 -6.51 -24.98
C PRO A 10 46.06 -5.29 -24.45
N ASP A 11 46.05 -4.17 -25.19
CA ASP A 11 46.69 -2.91 -24.77
C ASP A 11 45.93 -2.29 -23.59
N LEU A 12 44.60 -2.42 -23.56
CA LEU A 12 43.73 -1.95 -22.48
C LEU A 12 43.86 -2.81 -21.20
N ILE A 13 44.09 -4.12 -21.34
CA ILE A 13 44.38 -5.03 -20.22
C ILE A 13 45.76 -4.71 -19.63
N ALA A 14 46.76 -4.42 -20.46
CA ALA A 14 48.09 -3.99 -19.99
C ALA A 14 48.03 -2.61 -19.30
N LEU A 15 47.18 -1.69 -19.77
CA LEU A 15 46.95 -0.39 -19.13
C LEU A 15 46.19 -0.51 -17.79
N ALA A 16 45.41 -1.57 -17.58
CA ALA A 16 44.75 -1.84 -16.30
C ALA A 16 45.73 -2.27 -15.19
N GLU A 17 47.00 -2.55 -15.51
CA GLU A 17 48.09 -2.76 -14.54
C GLU A 17 48.79 -1.45 -14.11
N GLU A 18 48.33 -0.28 -14.61
CA GLU A 18 48.90 1.04 -14.30
C GLU A 18 48.49 1.55 -12.92
N SER A 19 49.46 2.00 -12.11
CA SER A 19 49.26 2.34 -10.69
C SER A 19 48.77 3.77 -10.41
N SER A 20 48.89 4.69 -11.38
CA SER A 20 48.45 6.09 -11.22
C SER A 20 46.93 6.24 -11.24
N SER A 21 46.36 6.94 -10.25
CA SER A 21 44.91 7.24 -10.17
C SER A 21 44.42 8.07 -11.37
N GLU A 22 45.21 9.04 -11.83
CA GLU A 22 44.84 9.88 -12.98
C GLU A 22 44.78 9.09 -14.28
N LYS A 23 45.77 8.21 -14.53
CA LYS A 23 45.79 7.37 -15.72
C LYS A 23 44.64 6.34 -15.71
N ARG A 24 44.32 5.76 -14.55
CA ARG A 24 43.16 4.86 -14.39
C ARG A 24 41.83 5.56 -14.65
N ARG A 25 41.65 6.81 -14.20
CA ARG A 25 40.48 7.63 -14.53
C ARG A 25 40.37 7.91 -16.03
N ALA A 26 41.48 8.25 -16.68
CA ALA A 26 41.51 8.48 -18.13
C ALA A 26 41.15 7.19 -18.90
N LEU A 27 41.73 6.06 -18.50
CA LEU A 27 41.43 4.75 -19.07
C LEU A 27 39.96 4.35 -18.89
N LEU A 28 39.39 4.54 -17.69
CA LEU A 28 37.99 4.25 -17.44
C LEU A 28 37.08 5.08 -18.34
N ARG A 29 37.40 6.37 -18.53
CA ARG A 29 36.67 7.26 -19.43
C ARG A 29 36.78 6.80 -20.88
N GLU A 30 37.99 6.52 -21.36
CA GLU A 30 38.22 6.04 -22.73
C GLU A 30 37.48 4.73 -23.00
N LEU A 31 37.54 3.76 -22.07
CA LEU A 31 36.81 2.50 -22.17
C LEU A 31 35.30 2.69 -22.16
N THR A 32 34.80 3.59 -21.31
CA THR A 32 33.37 3.92 -21.25
C THR A 32 32.91 4.55 -22.57
N ASP A 33 33.66 5.52 -23.08
CA ASP A 33 33.34 6.20 -24.34
C ASP A 33 33.43 5.23 -25.52
N HIS A 34 34.42 4.33 -25.51
CA HIS A 34 34.56 3.29 -26.53
C HIS A 34 33.41 2.26 -26.47
N PHE A 35 32.98 1.87 -25.26
CA PHE A 35 31.82 1.00 -25.07
C PHE A 35 30.58 1.60 -25.74
N PHE A 36 30.25 2.87 -25.47
CA PHE A 36 29.09 3.53 -26.06
C PHE A 36 29.25 3.91 -27.53
N GLY A 37 30.49 4.01 -28.03
CA GLY A 37 30.79 4.29 -29.43
C GLY A 37 30.76 3.08 -30.36
N THR A 38 30.71 1.85 -29.83
CA THR A 38 30.83 0.62 -30.62
C THR A 38 29.51 -0.12 -30.71
N ALA A 39 28.88 -0.15 -31.90
CA ALA A 39 27.52 -0.63 -32.07
C ALA A 39 27.36 -2.17 -32.09
N ASN A 40 28.43 -2.94 -32.36
CA ASN A 40 28.37 -4.40 -32.44
C ASN A 40 29.53 -5.01 -31.65
N ARG A 41 29.23 -5.57 -30.48
CA ARG A 41 30.17 -6.31 -29.64
C ARG A 41 29.69 -7.75 -29.51
N THR A 42 30.63 -8.69 -29.48
CA THR A 42 30.34 -10.10 -29.21
C THR A 42 30.13 -10.33 -27.72
N GLU A 43 29.40 -11.39 -27.35
CA GLU A 43 29.19 -11.77 -25.94
C GLU A 43 30.52 -11.94 -25.16
N THR A 44 31.57 -12.39 -25.84
CA THR A 44 32.92 -12.51 -25.26
C THR A 44 33.56 -11.15 -25.00
N GLU A 45 33.43 -10.19 -25.91
CA GLU A 45 33.90 -8.82 -25.72
C GLU A 45 33.13 -8.15 -24.58
N ASP A 46 31.81 -8.32 -24.50
CA ASP A 46 30.96 -7.82 -23.42
C ASP A 46 31.42 -8.30 -22.05
N GLY A 47 31.73 -9.60 -21.95
CA GLY A 47 32.27 -10.20 -20.73
C GLY A 47 33.61 -9.58 -20.32
N LEU A 48 34.51 -9.35 -21.28
CA LEU A 48 35.82 -8.74 -21.03
C LEU A 48 35.71 -7.26 -20.65
N TYR A 49 34.88 -6.48 -21.37
CA TYR A 49 34.57 -5.10 -20.99
C TYR A 49 34.03 -5.03 -19.58
N GLY A 50 33.06 -5.89 -19.23
CA GLY A 50 32.49 -5.94 -17.90
C GLY A 50 33.51 -6.25 -16.82
N ALA A 51 34.39 -7.21 -17.04
CA ALA A 51 35.44 -7.57 -16.08
C ALA A 51 36.46 -6.44 -15.89
N VAL A 52 36.91 -5.82 -16.98
CA VAL A 52 37.90 -4.72 -16.94
C VAL A 52 37.28 -3.47 -16.30
N LEU A 53 36.09 -3.05 -16.73
CA LEU A 53 35.41 -1.88 -16.16
C LEU A 53 35.10 -2.08 -14.67
N ALA A 54 34.66 -3.28 -14.26
CA ALA A 54 34.40 -3.58 -12.85
C ALA A 54 35.68 -3.50 -12.01
N ARG A 55 36.79 -4.08 -12.50
CA ARG A 55 38.08 -4.04 -11.82
C ARG A 55 38.63 -2.61 -11.73
N LEU A 56 38.53 -1.83 -12.81
CA LEU A 56 38.96 -0.43 -12.80
C LEU A 56 38.11 0.41 -11.85
N ALA A 57 36.81 0.14 -11.77
CA ALA A 57 35.91 0.84 -10.86
C ALA A 57 36.29 0.60 -9.38
N ASP A 58 36.76 -0.60 -9.01
CA ASP A 58 37.12 -0.93 -7.61
C ASP A 58 38.16 0.03 -7.00
N ASP A 59 39.06 0.55 -7.83
CA ASP A 59 40.12 1.45 -7.40
C ASP A 59 39.73 2.93 -7.43
N MET A 60 38.55 3.26 -7.94
CA MET A 60 38.09 4.64 -8.10
C MET A 60 37.37 5.15 -6.86
N GLU A 61 37.46 6.45 -6.61
CA GLU A 61 36.66 7.13 -5.59
C GLU A 61 35.16 7.03 -5.91
N ALA A 62 34.32 7.03 -4.87
CA ALA A 62 32.87 6.86 -4.99
C ALA A 62 32.21 7.82 -5.99
N ALA A 63 32.65 9.08 -6.06
CA ALA A 63 32.10 10.05 -7.00
C ALA A 63 32.27 9.62 -8.47
N VAL A 64 33.41 9.02 -8.81
CA VAL A 64 33.69 8.52 -10.16
C VAL A 64 32.87 7.25 -10.43
N ARG A 65 32.73 6.36 -9.45
CA ARG A 65 31.88 5.16 -9.58
C ARG A 65 30.41 5.54 -9.74
N ALA A 66 29.94 6.59 -9.07
CA ALA A 66 28.58 7.11 -9.21
C ALA A 66 28.33 7.72 -10.59
N GLU A 67 29.31 8.43 -11.17
CA GLU A 67 29.24 8.91 -12.56
C GLU A 67 29.14 7.72 -13.53
N LEU A 68 29.98 6.70 -13.33
CA LEU A 68 29.95 5.47 -14.13
C LEU A 68 28.60 4.77 -14.02
N ALA A 69 28.08 4.60 -12.80
CA ALA A 69 26.77 4.01 -12.54
C ALA A 69 25.66 4.75 -13.25
N THR A 70 25.68 6.09 -13.21
CA THR A 70 24.69 6.93 -13.91
C THR A 70 24.75 6.74 -15.42
N ARG A 71 25.94 6.67 -16.01
CA ARG A 71 26.11 6.46 -17.46
C ARG A 71 25.57 5.11 -17.92
N PHE A 72 25.79 4.05 -17.15
CA PHE A 72 25.35 2.69 -17.48
C PHE A 72 23.94 2.35 -16.99
N ALA A 73 23.32 3.21 -16.17
CA ALA A 73 22.07 2.93 -15.46
C ALA A 73 20.91 2.52 -16.37
N SER A 74 20.84 3.00 -17.60
CA SER A 74 19.73 2.72 -18.53
C SER A 74 20.18 2.00 -19.80
N ALA A 75 21.44 1.58 -19.88
CA ALA A 75 21.99 0.93 -21.07
C ALA A 75 21.50 -0.54 -21.14
N PRO A 76 20.80 -0.95 -22.22
CA PRO A 76 20.24 -2.31 -22.34
C PRO A 76 21.30 -3.38 -22.59
N ASP A 77 22.47 -2.98 -23.09
CA ASP A 77 23.62 -3.80 -23.42
C ASP A 77 24.77 -3.64 -22.41
N ALA A 78 24.49 -3.01 -21.25
CA ALA A 78 25.46 -2.81 -20.18
C ALA A 78 26.07 -4.14 -19.71
N PRO A 79 27.38 -4.21 -19.46
CA PRO A 79 27.98 -5.45 -19.00
C PRO A 79 27.42 -5.86 -17.64
N HIS A 80 26.80 -7.04 -17.59
CA HIS A 80 26.10 -7.52 -16.40
C HIS A 80 27.00 -7.57 -15.16
N THR A 81 28.27 -7.95 -15.31
CA THR A 81 29.27 -7.98 -14.22
C THR A 81 29.53 -6.60 -13.61
N LEU A 82 29.63 -5.55 -14.44
CA LEU A 82 29.82 -4.18 -13.97
C LEU A 82 28.58 -3.70 -13.21
N ILE A 83 27.39 -3.90 -13.78
CA ILE A 83 26.13 -3.48 -13.17
C ILE A 83 25.93 -4.17 -11.82
N ARG A 84 26.17 -5.48 -11.71
CA ARG A 84 26.09 -6.20 -10.44
C ARG A 84 27.08 -5.69 -9.41
N ARG A 85 28.30 -5.31 -9.83
CA ARG A 85 29.29 -4.72 -8.92
C ARG A 85 28.80 -3.39 -8.36
N LEU A 86 28.36 -2.48 -9.23
CA LEU A 86 27.85 -1.16 -8.86
C LEU A 86 26.59 -1.26 -8.00
N ALA A 87 25.70 -2.21 -8.28
CA ALA A 87 24.48 -2.47 -7.50
C ALA A 87 24.75 -2.92 -6.06
N ASN A 88 25.95 -3.46 -5.78
CA ASN A 88 26.39 -3.90 -4.45
C ASN A 88 27.38 -2.93 -3.79
N ASP A 89 27.57 -1.75 -4.38
CA ASP A 89 28.42 -0.69 -3.86
C ASP A 89 27.68 0.14 -2.79
N GLU A 90 28.27 1.23 -2.31
CA GLU A 90 27.60 2.19 -1.45
C GLU A 90 26.35 2.79 -2.14
N ALA A 91 25.40 3.25 -1.33
CA ALA A 91 24.06 3.61 -1.80
C ALA A 91 24.05 4.68 -2.91
N SER A 92 24.95 5.67 -2.83
CA SER A 92 25.10 6.76 -3.81
C SER A 92 25.47 6.23 -5.21
N VAL A 93 26.26 5.16 -5.27
CA VAL A 93 26.72 4.51 -6.50
C VAL A 93 25.69 3.48 -6.98
N ALA A 94 25.08 2.74 -6.05
CA ALA A 94 24.13 1.68 -6.38
C ALA A 94 22.78 2.22 -6.86
N ALA A 95 22.33 3.38 -6.37
CA ALA A 95 20.98 3.87 -6.62
C ALA A 95 20.62 4.01 -8.12
N PRO A 96 21.44 4.64 -8.99
CA PRO A 96 21.11 4.77 -10.41
C PRO A 96 20.90 3.43 -11.11
N VAL A 97 21.76 2.44 -10.84
CA VAL A 97 21.69 1.12 -11.48
C VAL A 97 20.56 0.28 -10.88
N LEU A 98 20.33 0.34 -9.57
CA LEU A 98 19.25 -0.40 -8.92
C LEU A 98 17.88 0.08 -9.39
N SER A 99 17.70 1.39 -9.60
CA SER A 99 16.41 1.95 -10.03
C SER A 99 16.14 1.78 -11.53
N ASN A 100 17.16 1.83 -12.38
CA ASN A 100 16.94 1.98 -13.82
C ASN A 100 17.47 0.83 -14.68
N SER A 101 18.37 -0.01 -14.16
CA SER A 101 19.08 -0.98 -15.01
C SER A 101 18.14 -2.09 -15.48
N PRO A 102 18.04 -2.31 -16.81
CA PRO A 102 17.24 -3.39 -17.37
C PRO A 102 17.97 -4.74 -17.35
N VAL A 103 19.28 -4.77 -17.10
CA VAL A 103 20.08 -6.01 -17.14
C VAL A 103 20.12 -6.75 -15.80
N LEU A 104 19.71 -6.11 -14.69
CA LEU A 104 19.63 -6.75 -13.38
C LEU A 104 18.50 -7.79 -13.36
N THR A 105 18.83 -9.02 -12.97
CA THR A 105 17.85 -10.09 -12.81
C THR A 105 17.17 -10.03 -11.44
N ASP A 106 16.04 -10.72 -11.29
CA ASP A 106 15.38 -10.88 -10.00
C ASP A 106 16.29 -11.53 -8.94
N GLU A 107 17.18 -12.44 -9.34
CA GLU A 107 18.15 -13.08 -8.44
C GLU A 107 19.15 -12.04 -7.89
N ASP A 108 19.62 -11.13 -8.75
CA ASP A 108 20.52 -10.05 -8.35
C ASP A 108 19.82 -9.06 -7.41
N LEU A 109 18.60 -8.66 -7.73
CA LEU A 109 17.79 -7.77 -6.91
C LEU A 109 17.51 -8.40 -5.54
N LEU A 110 17.14 -9.68 -5.49
CA LEU A 110 16.98 -10.45 -4.24
C LEU A 110 18.28 -10.48 -3.44
N GLY A 111 19.42 -10.68 -4.09
CA GLY A 111 20.73 -10.62 -3.46
C GLY A 111 21.04 -9.26 -2.83
N VAL A 112 20.58 -8.17 -3.47
CA VAL A 112 20.74 -6.80 -2.95
C VAL A 112 19.81 -6.55 -1.77
N VAL A 113 18.50 -6.77 -1.94
CA VAL A 113 17.49 -6.45 -0.93
C VAL A 113 17.54 -7.36 0.30
N ARG A 114 18.32 -8.44 0.28
CA ARG A 114 18.58 -9.29 1.46
C ARG A 114 19.83 -8.88 2.25
N ARG A 115 20.80 -8.24 1.62
CA ARG A 115 22.11 -7.94 2.23
C ARG A 115 22.28 -6.47 2.61
N HIS A 116 21.73 -5.56 1.82
CA HIS A 116 21.97 -4.13 1.98
C HIS A 116 20.89 -3.44 2.81
N GLY A 117 21.13 -2.16 3.10
CA GLY A 117 20.29 -1.29 3.93
C GLY A 117 19.21 -0.54 3.17
N GLN A 118 18.52 0.37 3.87
CA GLN A 118 17.28 1.01 3.41
C GLN A 118 17.45 1.80 2.10
N ASP A 119 18.58 2.46 1.87
CA ASP A 119 18.79 3.21 0.64
C ASP A 119 18.81 2.32 -0.62
N HIS A 120 19.42 1.14 -0.54
CA HIS A 120 19.38 0.15 -1.61
C HIS A 120 17.97 -0.40 -1.82
N LEU A 121 17.27 -0.73 -0.72
CA LEU A 121 15.89 -1.23 -0.80
C LEU A 121 14.96 -0.17 -1.43
N ARG A 122 15.12 1.11 -1.07
CA ARG A 122 14.36 2.23 -1.63
C ARG A 122 14.66 2.41 -3.11
N ALA A 123 15.92 2.30 -3.53
CA ALA A 123 16.30 2.34 -4.95
C ALA A 123 15.67 1.20 -5.77
N VAL A 124 15.64 -0.03 -5.23
CA VAL A 124 14.96 -1.17 -5.88
C VAL A 124 13.45 -0.96 -5.90
N SER A 125 12.87 -0.40 -4.84
CA SER A 125 11.42 -0.11 -4.76
C SER A 125 10.96 0.92 -5.80
N ALA A 126 11.86 1.81 -6.22
CA ALA A 126 11.59 2.87 -7.20
C ALA A 126 11.73 2.43 -8.67
N ARG A 127 12.05 1.15 -8.94
CA ARG A 127 12.13 0.61 -10.31
C ARG A 127 10.80 0.73 -11.05
N ALA A 128 10.83 0.74 -12.37
CA ALA A 128 9.60 0.73 -13.18
C ALA A 128 8.71 -0.51 -12.93
N SER A 129 9.32 -1.65 -12.57
CA SER A 129 8.61 -2.83 -12.10
C SER A 129 9.41 -3.56 -11.03
N VAL A 130 8.70 -4.17 -10.09
CA VAL A 130 9.28 -4.99 -9.01
C VAL A 130 8.48 -6.29 -8.94
N SER A 131 9.18 -7.43 -8.99
CA SER A 131 8.52 -8.72 -8.92
C SER A 131 7.94 -9.00 -7.53
N GLU A 132 7.07 -10.00 -7.45
CA GLU A 132 6.43 -10.40 -6.20
C GLU A 132 7.46 -10.84 -5.15
N ALA A 133 8.41 -11.68 -5.54
CA ALA A 133 9.45 -12.20 -4.65
C ALA A 133 10.35 -11.08 -4.08
N VAL A 134 10.69 -10.07 -4.88
CA VAL A 134 11.48 -8.92 -4.44
C VAL A 134 10.64 -8.02 -3.52
N SER A 135 9.39 -7.76 -3.89
CA SER A 135 8.47 -6.95 -3.09
C SER A 135 8.22 -7.54 -1.70
N ASP A 136 8.06 -8.87 -1.60
CA ASP A 136 7.89 -9.55 -0.32
C ASP A 136 9.05 -9.29 0.65
N VAL A 137 10.30 -9.40 0.17
CA VAL A 137 11.49 -9.12 0.98
C VAL A 137 11.58 -7.64 1.37
N ILE A 138 11.21 -6.73 0.45
CA ILE A 138 11.18 -5.29 0.73
C ILE A 138 10.13 -4.96 1.80
N VAL A 139 8.94 -5.54 1.74
CA VAL A 139 7.89 -5.30 2.75
C VAL A 139 8.30 -5.84 4.12
N GLU A 140 9.00 -6.97 4.17
CA GLU A 140 9.50 -7.58 5.40
C GLU A 140 10.65 -6.80 6.05
N ARG A 141 11.63 -6.33 5.27
CA ARG A 141 12.85 -5.67 5.80
C ARG A 141 12.84 -4.14 5.74
N GLY A 142 12.05 -3.57 4.84
CA GLY A 142 12.04 -2.15 4.55
C GLY A 142 11.42 -1.33 5.68
N ASP A 143 11.94 -0.14 5.91
CA ASP A 143 11.29 0.86 6.77
C ASP A 143 10.02 1.44 6.10
N ASP A 144 9.30 2.30 6.82
CA ASP A 144 8.02 2.83 6.32
C ASP A 144 8.21 3.76 5.10
N GLU A 145 9.37 4.40 4.96
CA GLU A 145 9.67 5.23 3.80
C GLU A 145 9.88 4.37 2.54
N THR A 146 10.59 3.26 2.70
CA THR A 146 10.81 2.24 1.68
C THR A 146 9.50 1.58 1.29
N LEU A 147 8.68 1.18 2.27
CA LEU A 147 7.34 0.64 2.02
C LEU A 147 6.48 1.66 1.28
N GLY A 148 6.48 2.93 1.69
CA GLY A 148 5.75 4.00 1.01
C GLY A 148 6.21 4.18 -0.44
N THR A 149 7.49 3.99 -0.72
CA THR A 149 8.05 4.04 -2.09
C THR A 149 7.57 2.86 -2.93
N LEU A 150 7.60 1.65 -2.38
CA LEU A 150 7.06 0.46 -3.05
C LEU A 150 5.54 0.58 -3.31
N LEU A 151 4.78 1.09 -2.35
CA LEU A 151 3.32 1.25 -2.47
C LEU A 151 2.91 2.31 -3.50
N ARG A 152 3.74 3.34 -3.73
CA ARG A 152 3.57 4.32 -4.83
C ARG A 152 3.87 3.74 -6.20
N ASN A 153 4.59 2.63 -6.26
CA ASN A 153 4.98 1.98 -7.51
C ASN A 153 3.88 1.01 -7.97
N ASP A 154 3.06 1.43 -8.94
CA ASP A 154 2.03 0.58 -9.53
C ASP A 154 2.60 -0.59 -10.34
N GLY A 155 3.88 -0.52 -10.75
CA GLY A 155 4.60 -1.63 -11.39
C GLY A 155 5.13 -2.68 -10.42
N ALA A 156 5.06 -2.44 -9.11
CA ALA A 156 5.39 -3.44 -8.10
C ALA A 156 4.27 -4.46 -7.95
N ARG A 157 4.60 -5.75 -7.90
CA ARG A 157 3.63 -6.82 -7.62
C ARG A 157 3.76 -7.22 -6.16
N LEU A 158 2.67 -7.13 -5.40
CA LEU A 158 2.67 -7.54 -3.99
C LEU A 158 1.93 -8.87 -3.88
N SER A 159 2.52 -9.81 -3.14
CA SER A 159 1.81 -11.00 -2.73
C SER A 159 0.66 -10.61 -1.79
N ARG A 160 -0.21 -11.59 -1.53
CA ARG A 160 -1.27 -11.44 -0.54
C ARG A 160 -0.70 -11.11 0.85
N LYS A 161 0.33 -11.84 1.28
CA LYS A 161 1.00 -11.65 2.57
C LYS A 161 1.66 -10.27 2.66
N ALA A 162 2.33 -9.82 1.60
CA ALA A 162 2.93 -8.49 1.56
C ALA A 162 1.87 -7.38 1.66
N SER A 163 0.72 -7.55 0.98
CA SER A 163 -0.39 -6.59 1.07
C SER A 163 -0.96 -6.51 2.49
N GLU A 164 -1.11 -7.64 3.17
CA GLU A 164 -1.56 -7.70 4.57
C GLU A 164 -0.59 -6.98 5.51
N THR A 165 0.71 -7.28 5.41
CA THR A 165 1.76 -6.60 6.21
C THR A 165 1.79 -5.10 5.93
N ALA A 166 1.62 -4.68 4.67
CA ALA A 166 1.58 -3.27 4.30
C ALA A 166 0.38 -2.54 4.92
N VAL A 167 -0.81 -3.16 4.91
CA VAL A 167 -2.00 -2.63 5.58
C VAL A 167 -1.80 -2.54 7.08
N GLU A 168 -1.25 -3.57 7.71
CA GLU A 168 -1.02 -3.59 9.16
C GLU A 168 -0.09 -2.45 9.59
N ARG A 169 1.02 -2.25 8.88
CA ARG A 169 1.92 -1.10 9.11
C ARG A 169 1.21 0.22 8.87
N ALA A 170 0.41 0.33 7.81
CA ALA A 170 -0.35 1.53 7.52
C ALA A 170 -1.38 1.87 8.62
N ARG A 171 -1.89 0.90 9.39
CA ARG A 171 -2.84 1.19 10.49
C ARG A 171 -2.24 2.10 11.58
N SER A 172 -0.93 2.02 11.79
CA SER A 172 -0.21 2.77 12.82
C SER A 172 0.58 3.95 12.26
N ASN A 173 0.66 4.11 10.94
CA ASN A 173 1.42 5.16 10.28
C ASN A 173 0.58 5.97 9.28
N PRO A 174 0.14 7.18 9.65
CA PRO A 174 -0.62 8.07 8.77
C PRO A 174 0.08 8.42 7.45
N ALA A 175 1.41 8.41 7.38
CA ALA A 175 2.15 8.70 6.15
C ALA A 175 1.93 7.63 5.06
N LEU A 176 1.48 6.44 5.44
CA LEU A 176 1.17 5.34 4.51
C LEU A 176 -0.29 5.34 4.04
N HIS A 177 -1.19 6.10 4.67
CA HIS A 177 -2.62 6.04 4.38
C HIS A 177 -2.95 6.33 2.90
N GLU A 178 -2.44 7.45 2.36
CA GLU A 178 -2.73 7.84 0.98
C GLU A 178 -2.23 6.81 -0.03
N VAL A 179 -0.98 6.36 0.14
CA VAL A 179 -0.33 5.45 -0.81
C VAL A 179 -0.94 4.05 -0.75
N THR A 180 -1.37 3.58 0.41
CA THR A 180 -2.08 2.31 0.58
C THR A 180 -3.47 2.36 -0.06
N VAL A 181 -4.29 3.37 0.26
CA VAL A 181 -5.67 3.48 -0.26
C VAL A 181 -5.70 3.77 -1.77
N SER A 182 -4.72 4.52 -2.27
CA SER A 182 -4.63 4.87 -3.69
C SER A 182 -4.20 3.71 -4.58
N ARG A 183 -3.60 2.67 -4.00
CA ARG A 183 -3.00 1.57 -4.76
C ARG A 183 -4.06 0.73 -5.46
N ALA A 184 -4.00 0.69 -6.79
CA ALA A 184 -5.00 -0.02 -7.60
C ALA A 184 -5.01 -1.54 -7.37
N SER A 185 -3.85 -2.12 -7.04
CA SER A 185 -3.70 -3.57 -6.84
C SER A 185 -4.07 -4.04 -5.42
N LEU A 186 -4.49 -3.15 -4.51
CA LEU A 186 -4.82 -3.53 -3.14
C LEU A 186 -6.10 -4.38 -3.11
N PRO A 187 -6.09 -5.58 -2.50
CA PRO A 187 -7.29 -6.38 -2.35
C PRO A 187 -8.44 -5.62 -1.65
N PRO A 188 -9.70 -5.72 -2.14
CA PRO A 188 -10.80 -4.91 -1.62
C PRO A 188 -11.09 -5.12 -0.13
N ASP A 189 -10.86 -6.32 0.39
CA ASP A 189 -11.03 -6.60 1.82
C ASP A 189 -9.97 -5.89 2.68
N LEU A 190 -8.74 -5.79 2.18
CA LEU A 190 -7.65 -5.02 2.81
C LEU A 190 -7.83 -3.51 2.66
N LEU A 191 -8.43 -3.06 1.56
CA LEU A 191 -8.86 -1.67 1.40
C LEU A 191 -9.91 -1.28 2.45
N ASN A 192 -10.90 -2.14 2.67
CA ASN A 192 -11.97 -1.88 3.64
C ASN A 192 -11.50 -1.98 5.10
N ASP A 193 -10.42 -2.74 5.35
CA ASP A 193 -9.71 -2.75 6.63
C ASP A 193 -9.16 -1.36 7.03
N MET A 194 -8.85 -0.49 6.05
CA MET A 194 -8.36 0.87 6.26
C MET A 194 -9.47 1.90 6.51
N TYR A 195 -10.75 1.59 6.25
CA TYR A 195 -11.86 2.55 6.30
C TYR A 195 -11.93 3.30 7.65
N PHE A 196 -11.83 2.54 8.74
CA PHE A 196 -11.92 3.03 10.11
C PHE A 196 -10.60 3.65 10.64
N VAL A 197 -9.55 3.63 9.84
CA VAL A 197 -8.19 4.10 10.19
C VAL A 197 -7.87 5.43 9.51
N VAL A 198 -8.33 5.60 8.27
CA VAL A 198 -7.98 6.77 7.44
C VAL A 198 -8.91 7.96 7.66
N GLU A 199 -8.44 9.13 7.20
CA GLU A 199 -9.20 10.39 7.22
C GLU A 199 -10.40 10.38 6.26
N ALA A 200 -11.34 11.31 6.48
CA ALA A 200 -12.62 11.38 5.75
C ALA A 200 -12.48 11.41 4.21
N ARG A 201 -11.48 12.13 3.68
CA ARG A 201 -11.23 12.18 2.22
C ARG A 201 -10.91 10.80 1.66
N LEU A 202 -10.09 10.02 2.38
CA LEU A 202 -9.72 8.67 1.98
C LEU A 202 -10.87 7.68 2.15
N ARG A 203 -11.73 7.87 3.16
CA ARG A 203 -12.98 7.08 3.30
C ARG A 203 -13.90 7.29 2.10
N ALA A 204 -14.07 8.52 1.64
CA ALA A 204 -14.85 8.81 0.44
C ALA A 204 -14.29 8.08 -0.79
N ARG A 205 -12.96 8.00 -0.92
CA ARG A 205 -12.30 7.25 -2.00
C ARG A 205 -12.53 5.74 -1.89
N ILE A 206 -12.48 5.17 -0.69
CA ILE A 206 -12.82 3.76 -0.45
C ILE A 206 -14.28 3.48 -0.87
N LEU A 207 -15.21 4.37 -0.51
CA LEU A 207 -16.62 4.25 -0.91
C LEU A 207 -16.80 4.30 -2.43
N GLU A 208 -16.08 5.20 -3.12
CA GLU A 208 -16.08 5.31 -4.58
C GLU A 208 -15.52 4.04 -5.25
N GLN A 209 -14.41 3.50 -4.72
CA GLN A 209 -13.84 2.23 -5.19
C GLN A 209 -14.83 1.08 -4.99
N ASN A 210 -15.44 0.98 -3.80
CA ASN A 210 -16.47 -0.02 -3.50
C ASN A 210 -17.68 0.11 -4.45
N ALA A 211 -18.08 1.32 -4.82
CA ALA A 211 -19.16 1.56 -5.78
C ALA A 211 -18.87 0.99 -7.18
N ARG A 212 -17.59 0.82 -7.53
CA ARG A 212 -17.13 0.28 -8.83
C ARG A 212 -16.75 -1.20 -8.78
N LEU A 213 -16.80 -1.86 -7.62
CA LEU A 213 -16.40 -3.25 -7.47
C LEU A 213 -17.35 -4.19 -8.23
N ASP A 214 -16.75 -5.07 -9.04
CA ASP A 214 -17.47 -6.17 -9.67
C ASP A 214 -18.03 -7.15 -8.61
N PRO A 215 -19.27 -7.66 -8.79
CA PRO A 215 -19.89 -8.59 -7.84
C PRO A 215 -19.08 -9.88 -7.57
N ALA A 216 -18.43 -10.47 -8.59
CA ALA A 216 -17.65 -11.69 -8.39
C ALA A 216 -16.38 -11.41 -7.57
N LEU A 217 -15.71 -10.29 -7.86
CA LEU A 217 -14.55 -9.83 -7.09
C LEU A 217 -14.92 -9.53 -5.64
N LEU A 218 -16.10 -8.96 -5.40
CA LEU A 218 -16.63 -8.73 -4.06
C LEU A 218 -16.78 -10.06 -3.27
N GLU A 219 -17.36 -11.10 -3.86
CA GLU A 219 -17.49 -12.39 -3.18
C GLU A 219 -16.12 -13.00 -2.84
N THR A 220 -15.16 -12.94 -3.77
CA THR A 220 -13.79 -13.42 -3.52
C THR A 220 -13.11 -12.64 -2.39
N ALA A 221 -13.23 -11.31 -2.39
CA ALA A 221 -12.67 -10.47 -1.34
C ALA A 221 -13.31 -10.78 0.03
N LEU A 222 -14.63 -10.98 0.08
CA LEU A 222 -15.31 -11.34 1.32
C LEU A 222 -14.88 -12.71 1.85
N ALA A 223 -14.71 -13.70 0.97
CA ALA A 223 -14.20 -15.01 1.36
C ALA A 223 -12.76 -14.92 1.93
N ALA A 224 -11.87 -14.16 1.28
CA ALA A 224 -10.51 -13.94 1.73
C ALA A 224 -10.44 -13.17 3.06
N GLY A 225 -11.32 -12.17 3.25
CA GLY A 225 -11.41 -11.41 4.49
C GLY A 225 -11.81 -12.27 5.69
N ARG A 226 -12.84 -13.13 5.53
CA ARG A 226 -13.31 -14.03 6.60
C ARG A 226 -12.22 -14.96 7.13
N ALA A 227 -11.34 -15.46 6.27
CA ALA A 227 -10.25 -16.35 6.68
C ALA A 227 -9.20 -15.68 7.60
N ARG A 228 -9.14 -14.35 7.63
CA ARG A 228 -8.14 -13.58 8.41
C ARG A 228 -8.62 -13.07 9.75
N VAL A 229 -9.93 -13.03 10.00
CA VAL A 229 -10.45 -12.24 11.13
C VAL A 229 -9.98 -12.83 12.46
N ALA A 230 -9.01 -12.17 13.09
CA ALA A 230 -8.74 -12.25 14.51
C ALA A 230 -9.53 -11.14 15.21
N SER A 231 -10.32 -11.49 16.21
CA SER A 231 -11.09 -10.57 17.03
C SER A 231 -10.16 -9.93 18.07
N ASP A 232 -10.10 -8.60 18.06
CA ASP A 232 -9.59 -7.79 19.17
C ASP A 232 -10.80 -7.05 19.75
N ASP A 233 -11.49 -7.72 20.67
CA ASP A 233 -12.72 -7.21 21.23
C ASP A 233 -12.45 -6.61 22.60
N GLY A 234 -12.58 -5.28 22.68
CA GLY A 234 -12.50 -4.52 23.92
C GLY A 234 -13.62 -4.84 24.90
N THR A 235 -13.61 -4.21 26.08
CA THR A 235 -14.60 -4.48 27.12
C THR A 235 -16.00 -3.95 26.75
N LEU A 236 -17.02 -4.80 26.92
CA LEU A 236 -18.43 -4.41 26.80
C LEU A 236 -18.88 -3.50 27.97
N PRO A 237 -19.89 -2.63 27.76
CA PRO A 237 -20.49 -1.85 28.84
C PRO A 237 -21.14 -2.70 29.92
N ALA A 238 -21.24 -2.17 31.14
CA ALA A 238 -21.83 -2.90 32.28
C ALA A 238 -23.34 -3.18 32.10
N ASP A 239 -24.06 -2.31 31.40
CA ASP A 239 -25.49 -2.43 31.08
C ASP A 239 -25.76 -3.22 29.79
N TYR A 240 -24.73 -3.81 29.16
CA TYR A 240 -24.84 -4.49 27.87
C TYR A 240 -25.85 -5.64 27.91
N SER A 241 -25.80 -6.50 28.92
CA SER A 241 -26.66 -7.68 29.01
C SER A 241 -28.14 -7.32 29.15
N GLU A 242 -28.47 -6.31 29.95
CA GLU A 242 -29.83 -5.81 30.14
C GLU A 242 -30.37 -5.17 28.86
N CYS A 243 -29.59 -4.28 28.24
CA CYS A 243 -29.98 -3.68 26.97
C CYS A 243 -30.10 -4.71 25.84
N LEU A 244 -29.24 -5.75 25.83
CA LEU A 244 -29.31 -6.82 24.83
C LEU A 244 -30.64 -7.59 24.95
N ALA A 245 -31.01 -8.01 26.17
CA ALA A 245 -32.28 -8.70 26.40
C ALA A 245 -33.47 -7.84 25.93
N TYR A 246 -33.47 -6.56 26.30
CA TYR A 246 -34.54 -5.64 25.90
C TYR A 246 -34.65 -5.43 24.38
N VAL A 247 -33.50 -5.29 23.69
CA VAL A 247 -33.49 -5.14 22.23
C VAL A 247 -33.93 -6.43 21.52
N GLU A 248 -33.56 -7.61 22.03
CA GLU A 248 -34.04 -8.89 21.51
C GLU A 248 -35.56 -9.06 21.68
N GLU A 249 -36.13 -8.64 22.81
CA GLU A 249 -37.59 -8.64 23.01
C GLU A 249 -38.30 -7.75 21.97
N LEU A 250 -37.78 -6.54 21.74
CA LEU A 250 -38.31 -5.64 20.72
C LEU A 250 -38.18 -6.22 19.32
N ARG A 251 -37.07 -6.93 19.04
CA ARG A 251 -36.85 -7.61 17.75
C ARG A 251 -37.84 -8.75 17.55
N ALA A 252 -38.03 -9.60 18.55
CA ALA A 252 -39.00 -10.70 18.54
C ALA A 252 -40.44 -10.19 18.36
N ALA A 253 -40.75 -9.02 18.93
CA ALA A 253 -42.04 -8.36 18.77
C ALA A 253 -42.22 -7.61 17.43
N GLY A 254 -41.20 -7.57 16.56
CA GLY A 254 -41.23 -6.80 15.31
C GLY A 254 -41.24 -5.28 15.51
N GLN A 255 -40.86 -4.80 16.70
CA GLN A 255 -40.88 -3.40 17.10
C GLN A 255 -39.50 -2.72 16.98
N LEU A 256 -38.46 -3.47 16.67
CA LEU A 256 -37.12 -2.94 16.38
C LEU A 256 -37.11 -2.21 15.03
N THR A 257 -37.41 -0.91 15.07
CA THR A 257 -37.55 -0.04 13.90
C THR A 257 -36.56 1.13 13.95
N PRO A 258 -36.20 1.75 12.82
CA PRO A 258 -35.40 2.98 12.82
C PRO A 258 -35.95 4.07 13.76
N GLN A 259 -37.26 4.24 13.81
CA GLN A 259 -37.91 5.20 14.70
C GLN A 259 -37.67 4.88 16.18
N MET A 260 -37.58 3.59 16.54
CA MET A 260 -37.20 3.15 17.88
C MET A 260 -35.74 3.52 18.21
N LEU A 261 -34.81 3.37 17.26
CA LEU A 261 -33.43 3.80 17.44
C LEU A 261 -33.34 5.31 17.73
N ALA A 262 -34.13 6.14 17.04
CA ALA A 262 -34.22 7.57 17.32
C ALA A 262 -34.74 7.84 18.75
N ARG A 263 -35.61 6.98 19.28
CA ARG A 263 -36.11 7.08 20.65
C ARG A 263 -35.02 6.75 21.67
N PHE A 264 -34.22 5.70 21.43
CA PHE A 264 -33.08 5.36 22.29
C PHE A 264 -32.07 6.48 22.39
N LEU A 265 -31.71 7.10 21.26
CA LEU A 265 -30.81 8.25 21.25
C LEU A 265 -31.37 9.43 22.06
N ARG A 266 -32.65 9.76 21.89
CA ARG A 266 -33.29 10.88 22.59
C ARG A 266 -33.48 10.64 24.09
N SER A 267 -33.62 9.39 24.52
CA SER A 267 -33.77 9.04 25.93
C SER A 267 -32.43 8.74 26.64
N GLY A 268 -31.29 8.95 25.97
CA GLY A 268 -29.97 8.66 26.52
C GLY A 268 -29.60 7.17 26.58
N GLY A 269 -30.41 6.28 25.99
CA GLY A 269 -30.19 4.83 25.95
C GLY A 269 -29.13 4.41 24.94
N ARG A 270 -27.88 4.86 25.13
CA ARG A 270 -26.80 4.69 24.14
C ARG A 270 -26.45 3.22 23.90
N THR A 271 -26.30 2.40 24.95
CA THR A 271 -26.00 0.97 24.82
C THR A 271 -27.07 0.23 24.02
N CYS A 272 -28.34 0.46 24.36
CA CYS A 272 -29.49 -0.07 23.64
C CYS A 272 -29.52 0.40 22.17
N PHE A 273 -29.19 1.66 21.89
CA PHE A 273 -29.04 2.16 20.51
C PHE A 273 -27.93 1.42 19.73
N LEU A 274 -26.75 1.23 20.34
CA LEU A 274 -25.63 0.54 19.70
C LEU A 274 -25.96 -0.90 19.36
N ILE A 275 -26.60 -1.63 20.28
CA ILE A 275 -27.05 -3.01 20.06
C ILE A 275 -28.11 -3.04 18.95
N ALA A 276 -29.11 -2.16 19.01
CA ALA A 276 -30.16 -2.06 18.00
C ALA A 276 -29.59 -1.73 16.61
N LEU A 277 -28.62 -0.82 16.52
CA LEU A 277 -27.92 -0.46 15.29
C LEU A 277 -27.11 -1.65 14.75
N ALA A 278 -26.38 -2.36 15.62
CA ALA A 278 -25.61 -3.55 15.26
C ALA A 278 -26.50 -4.65 14.67
N GLN A 279 -27.65 -4.92 15.30
CA GLN A 279 -28.60 -5.94 14.84
C GLN A 279 -29.30 -5.58 13.54
N LEU A 280 -29.77 -4.34 13.37
CA LEU A 280 -30.45 -3.90 12.13
C LEU A 280 -29.50 -3.87 10.93
N SER A 281 -28.21 -3.60 11.16
CA SER A 281 -27.21 -3.42 10.10
C SER A 281 -26.39 -4.67 9.83
N ASP A 282 -26.55 -5.67 10.69
CA ASP A 282 -25.81 -6.92 10.75
C ASP A 282 -24.30 -6.79 11.03
N ILE A 283 -23.89 -5.75 11.75
CA ILE A 283 -22.50 -5.50 12.14
C ILE A 283 -22.27 -5.88 13.61
N ASP A 284 -21.01 -5.99 14.03
CA ASP A 284 -20.67 -6.26 15.43
C ASP A 284 -20.84 -5.02 16.31
N PHE A 285 -20.93 -5.25 17.63
CA PHE A 285 -21.13 -4.17 18.60
C PHE A 285 -19.97 -3.16 18.62
N HIS A 286 -18.73 -3.61 18.44
CA HIS A 286 -17.56 -2.73 18.48
C HIS A 286 -17.51 -1.80 17.26
N THR A 287 -17.87 -2.28 16.08
CA THR A 287 -18.03 -1.45 14.87
C THR A 287 -19.14 -0.43 15.07
N ALA A 288 -20.32 -0.85 15.58
CA ALA A 288 -21.41 0.08 15.88
C ALA A 288 -20.99 1.14 16.91
N ARG A 289 -20.29 0.72 17.97
CA ARG A 289 -19.74 1.59 19.02
C ARG A 289 -18.74 2.58 18.42
N GLN A 290 -17.82 2.11 17.59
CA GLN A 290 -16.81 2.93 16.95
C GLN A 290 -17.43 4.03 16.10
N ILE A 291 -18.40 3.70 15.23
CA ILE A 291 -19.12 4.66 14.38
C ILE A 291 -19.69 5.81 15.22
N VAL A 292 -20.28 5.47 16.36
CA VAL A 292 -21.05 6.40 17.18
C VAL A 292 -20.16 7.18 18.15
N GLU A 293 -19.18 6.55 18.78
CA GLU A 293 -18.24 7.19 19.71
C GLU A 293 -17.24 8.09 18.99
N ARG A 294 -16.72 7.69 17.82
CA ARG A 294 -15.84 8.52 17.00
C ARG A 294 -16.58 9.55 16.14
N ARG A 295 -17.92 9.60 16.23
CA ARG A 295 -18.78 10.53 15.48
C ARG A 295 -18.55 10.43 13.96
N GLU A 296 -18.42 9.22 13.45
CA GLU A 296 -18.16 8.93 12.05
C GLU A 296 -19.46 8.90 11.25
N LEU A 297 -19.94 10.09 10.89
CA LEU A 297 -21.26 10.28 10.28
C LEU A 297 -21.34 9.72 8.86
N ASP A 298 -20.22 9.64 8.15
CA ASP A 298 -20.11 8.96 6.87
C ASP A 298 -20.37 7.46 7.02
N ALA A 299 -19.81 6.84 8.07
CA ALA A 299 -20.06 5.44 8.39
C ALA A 299 -21.52 5.19 8.83
N LEU A 300 -22.08 6.12 9.62
CA LEU A 300 -23.51 6.11 9.97
C LEU A 300 -24.39 6.26 8.73
N ALA A 301 -24.00 7.11 7.76
CA ALA A 301 -24.70 7.27 6.50
C ALA A 301 -24.69 5.97 5.69
N VAL A 302 -23.57 5.25 5.64
CA VAL A 302 -23.47 3.91 5.02
C VAL A 302 -24.47 2.94 5.64
N VAL A 303 -24.49 2.85 6.97
CA VAL A 303 -25.46 1.99 7.69
C VAL A 303 -26.90 2.38 7.35
N CYS A 304 -27.24 3.66 7.48
CA CYS A 304 -28.61 4.14 7.26
C CYS A 304 -29.06 3.95 5.81
N LYS A 305 -28.17 4.21 4.84
CA LYS A 305 -28.46 4.07 3.40
C LYS A 305 -28.65 2.61 3.00
N ALA A 306 -27.83 1.71 3.54
CA ALA A 306 -27.96 0.28 3.29
C ALA A 306 -29.25 -0.32 3.90
N ALA A 307 -29.69 0.22 5.03
CA ALA A 307 -30.95 -0.14 5.68
C ALA A 307 -32.19 0.59 5.11
N ASP A 308 -32.03 1.33 4.00
CA ASP A 308 -33.11 2.04 3.30
C ASP A 308 -33.83 3.11 4.14
N LEU A 309 -33.13 3.69 5.12
CA LEU A 309 -33.67 4.80 5.91
C LEU A 309 -33.78 6.04 5.04
N ASP A 310 -34.77 6.88 5.32
CA ASP A 310 -34.85 8.19 4.67
C ASP A 310 -33.79 9.17 5.22
N ARG A 311 -33.58 10.25 4.47
CA ARG A 311 -32.65 11.32 4.85
C ARG A 311 -33.03 11.98 6.17
N ALA A 312 -34.31 12.07 6.51
CA ALA A 312 -34.78 12.77 7.71
C ALA A 312 -34.43 12.00 8.98
N LEU A 313 -34.55 10.67 8.96
CA LEU A 313 -34.13 9.78 10.05
C LEU A 313 -32.62 9.79 10.23
N PHE A 314 -31.84 9.72 9.15
CA PHE A 314 -30.39 9.87 9.22
C PHE A 314 -29.99 11.19 9.87
N LEU A 315 -30.57 12.31 9.43
CA LEU A 315 -30.29 13.63 10.02
C LEU A 315 -30.72 13.69 11.49
N THR A 316 -31.80 13.02 11.87
CA THR A 316 -32.22 12.91 13.28
C THR A 316 -31.14 12.23 14.12
N TYR A 317 -30.58 11.12 13.65
CA TYR A 317 -29.48 10.46 14.35
C TYR A 317 -28.23 11.35 14.42
N ALA A 318 -27.84 11.93 13.28
CA ALA A 318 -26.65 12.77 13.17
C ALA A 318 -26.72 13.96 14.13
N VAL A 319 -27.85 14.68 14.17
CA VAL A 319 -28.03 15.83 15.05
C VAL A 319 -27.97 15.42 16.53
N VAL A 320 -28.62 14.32 16.92
CA VAL A 320 -28.60 13.88 18.33
C VAL A 320 -27.19 13.43 18.76
N LEU A 321 -26.43 12.78 17.86
CA LEU A 321 -25.06 12.34 18.15
C LEU A 321 -24.04 13.49 18.20
N LEU A 322 -24.35 14.63 17.59
CA LEU A 322 -23.51 15.83 17.55
C LEU A 322 -23.96 16.93 18.51
N ASN A 323 -24.98 16.67 19.33
CA ASN A 323 -25.71 17.72 20.06
C ASN A 323 -24.86 18.48 21.10
N ASP A 324 -23.63 18.05 21.37
CA ASP A 324 -22.65 18.75 22.22
C ASP A 324 -21.90 19.90 21.50
N ASP A 325 -21.95 20.00 20.16
CA ASP A 325 -21.05 20.88 19.40
C ASP A 325 -21.60 22.30 19.10
N GLY A 326 -22.84 22.62 19.49
CA GLY A 326 -23.48 23.93 19.23
C GLY A 326 -23.72 24.29 17.74
N ASP A 327 -23.12 23.56 16.81
CA ASP A 327 -23.04 23.84 15.37
C ASP A 327 -23.64 22.70 14.50
N ALA A 328 -24.28 21.71 15.13
CA ALA A 328 -24.86 20.55 14.46
C ALA A 328 -25.90 20.92 13.39
N MET A 329 -26.68 21.98 13.64
CA MET A 329 -27.66 22.50 12.68
C MET A 329 -27.01 23.22 11.48
N ALA A 330 -25.88 23.89 11.67
CA ALA A 330 -25.15 24.51 10.55
C ALA A 330 -24.55 23.44 9.63
N LYS A 331 -24.07 22.34 10.21
CA LYS A 331 -23.50 21.19 9.47
C LYS A 331 -24.56 20.25 8.88
N ALA A 332 -25.83 20.38 9.25
CA ALA A 332 -26.92 19.54 8.74
C ALA A 332 -27.01 19.55 7.20
N HIS A 333 -26.75 20.69 6.55
CA HIS A 333 -26.70 20.79 5.09
C HIS A 333 -25.57 19.94 4.49
N ALA A 334 -24.39 19.94 5.12
CA ALA A 334 -23.26 19.12 4.67
C ALA A 334 -23.56 17.61 4.83
N TYR A 335 -24.18 17.21 5.94
CA TYR A 335 -24.57 15.81 6.15
C TYR A 335 -25.70 15.37 5.21
N ALA A 336 -26.67 16.24 4.95
CA ALA A 336 -27.74 15.97 4.00
C ALA A 336 -27.19 15.73 2.58
N ARG A 337 -26.18 16.53 2.19
CA ARG A 337 -25.50 16.38 0.89
C ARG A 337 -24.70 15.10 0.83
N MET A 338 -23.87 14.81 1.83
CA MET A 338 -23.12 13.56 1.96
C MET A 338 -24.03 12.33 1.82
N TYR A 339 -25.16 12.33 2.52
CA TYR A 339 -26.13 11.23 2.46
C TYR A 339 -26.79 11.08 1.07
N ALA A 340 -27.04 12.21 0.39
CA ALA A 340 -27.60 12.21 -0.96
C ALA A 340 -26.61 11.66 -1.99
N ASP A 341 -25.35 12.07 -1.90
CA ASP A 341 -24.26 11.69 -2.82
C ASP A 341 -23.85 10.21 -2.64
N LEU A 342 -24.02 9.65 -1.45
CA LEU A 342 -23.79 8.23 -1.19
C LEU A 342 -24.83 7.35 -1.92
N SER A 343 -24.37 6.52 -2.86
CA SER A 343 -25.23 5.55 -3.54
C SER A 343 -25.58 4.37 -2.62
N ARG A 344 -26.78 3.82 -2.79
CA ARG A 344 -27.25 2.65 -2.03
C ARG A 344 -26.38 1.42 -2.27
N GLU A 345 -25.88 1.26 -3.49
CA GLU A 345 -25.01 0.16 -3.90
C GLU A 345 -23.63 0.24 -3.20
N ALA A 346 -23.02 1.43 -3.17
CA ALA A 346 -21.77 1.66 -2.44
C ALA A 346 -21.94 1.37 -0.94
N ALA A 347 -23.06 1.81 -0.36
CA ALA A 347 -23.39 1.56 1.03
C ALA A 347 -23.55 0.05 1.32
N LEU A 348 -24.31 -0.68 0.49
CA LEU A 348 -24.49 -2.11 0.64
C LEU A 348 -23.18 -2.89 0.52
N ARG A 349 -22.35 -2.59 -0.48
CA ARG A 349 -21.07 -3.28 -0.67
C ARG A 349 -20.11 -3.02 0.48
N THR A 350 -19.99 -1.77 0.92
CA THR A 350 -19.14 -1.40 2.06
C THR A 350 -19.63 -2.10 3.34
N LEU A 351 -20.94 -2.08 3.59
CA LEU A 351 -21.52 -2.72 4.76
C LEU A 351 -21.24 -4.23 4.78
N ARG A 352 -21.25 -4.91 3.63
CA ARG A 352 -20.90 -6.34 3.55
C ARG A 352 -19.50 -6.64 4.08
N PHE A 353 -18.53 -5.75 3.89
CA PHE A 353 -17.19 -5.91 4.47
C PHE A 353 -17.22 -5.79 6.00
N TRP A 354 -18.00 -4.85 6.54
CA TRP A 354 -18.14 -4.68 7.99
C TRP A 354 -18.86 -5.85 8.65
N ARG A 355 -19.87 -6.43 7.98
CA ARG A 355 -20.58 -7.63 8.46
C ARG A 355 -19.66 -8.85 8.63
N MET A 356 -18.56 -8.92 7.88
CA MET A 356 -17.61 -10.04 8.01
C MET A 356 -16.98 -10.12 9.40
N ARG A 357 -16.77 -8.99 10.06
CA ARG A 357 -16.23 -8.94 11.43
C ARG A 357 -17.16 -9.59 12.44
N ARG A 358 -18.47 -9.42 12.26
CA ARG A 358 -19.50 -10.08 13.09
C ARG A 358 -19.56 -11.59 12.89
N GLY A 359 -19.44 -12.05 11.64
CA GLY A 359 -19.53 -13.48 11.31
C GLY A 359 -18.41 -14.32 11.97
N ALA A 360 -17.25 -13.73 12.22
CA ALA A 360 -16.15 -14.38 12.93
C ALA A 360 -16.47 -14.60 14.43
N GLN A 361 -17.17 -13.67 15.08
CA GLN A 361 -17.59 -13.80 16.49
C GLN A 361 -18.68 -14.86 16.71
N ALA A 362 -19.52 -15.14 15.70
CA ALA A 362 -20.58 -16.15 15.82
C ALA A 362 -20.10 -17.59 15.54
N ALA A 363 -18.90 -17.75 14.95
CA ALA A 363 -18.30 -19.04 14.61
C ALA A 363 -17.17 -19.47 15.57
N ALA A 364 -16.68 -18.55 16.41
CA ALA A 364 -15.81 -18.81 17.56
C ALA A 364 -16.66 -19.09 18.80
#